data_AF-A0A3Q7IQ03-F1
#
_entry.id   AF-A0A3Q7IQ03-F1
#
_cell.length_a   1.000
_cell.length_b   1.000
_cell.length_c   1.000
_cell.angle_alpha   90.00
_cell.angle_beta   90.00
_cell.angle_gamma   90.00
#
_symmetry.space_group_name_H-M   'P 1'
#
loop_
_entity.id
_entity.type
_entity.pdbx_description
1 polymer ?
#
loop_
_entity_poly.entity_id
_entity_poly.type
_entity_poly.pdbx_seq_one_letter_code
_entity_poly.pdbx_strand_id
1 'polypeptide(L)'
;MSHLTTCLVFFLLAFVTYTYASGVFEVHNNCPYTVWAAATPVGGGRRLERGQSWWFWAPPGTKMARIWGRTNCNFDGAGRGWCQTGDCGGVLECKGWGKPPNTLAEYALNQFSNLDFWDISVIDGFNIPMSFGPTNPGPGKCHPIQCVANINGECPGSLRVPGGCNNPCTTFGGQQYCCTQGPCGPTDLSRFFKQRCPDAYSYPQDDPTSTFTCQSWTTDYKVMFCPYGSTHNETTNFPLEIPTNTLEVHNNCPYTVWAAAVPVGGGRRLERGQSWWFWAPPGTKMARIWGRTNCNFDGAGRGWCQTGDCGGVLDCKGWGKPPNTLAEYALNQFGNLDFWDISVIDGFNIPMSFGPTKPGPGKCHPIQCTANINGECPGSLRVPGGCNNPCTTFGGQQYCCNHGPCGPTELSRFFKQRCPDAYSYPQDDPTSTFTCQSWTTDYKIMFCPYGSTHNETTNFPLEMPTSTLEVA
;
A
#
# COMPACT_ATOMS: atom_id res chain seq x y z
N MET A 1 -24.25 -73.84 -25.83
CA MET A 1 -24.79 -72.48 -26.08
C MET A 1 -25.32 -71.95 -24.76
N SER A 2 -24.47 -71.33 -23.96
CA SER A 2 -24.83 -70.92 -22.59
C SER A 2 -23.83 -69.88 -22.08
N HIS A 3 -23.72 -68.73 -22.77
CA HIS A 3 -22.89 -67.60 -22.32
C HIS A 3 -23.42 -66.23 -22.76
N LEU A 4 -24.72 -66.09 -23.10
CA LEU A 4 -25.22 -64.84 -23.72
C LEU A 4 -26.38 -64.15 -23.00
N THR A 5 -26.53 -64.34 -21.69
CA THR A 5 -27.65 -63.71 -20.96
C THR A 5 -27.25 -62.97 -19.68
N THR A 6 -25.94 -62.83 -19.40
CA THR A 6 -25.43 -62.12 -18.22
C THR A 6 -24.68 -60.82 -18.55
N CYS A 7 -24.70 -60.37 -19.81
CA CYS A 7 -24.12 -59.08 -20.22
C CYS A 7 -25.13 -57.92 -20.28
N LEU A 8 -26.43 -58.20 -20.20
CA LEU A 8 -27.47 -57.18 -20.42
C LEU A 8 -27.85 -56.39 -19.15
N VAL A 9 -27.36 -56.79 -17.97
CA VAL A 9 -27.64 -56.10 -16.69
C VAL A 9 -26.49 -55.15 -16.28
N PHE A 10 -25.32 -55.21 -16.92
CA PHE A 10 -24.17 -54.35 -16.60
C PHE A 10 -24.02 -53.11 -17.51
N PHE A 11 -24.87 -52.94 -18.52
CA PHE A 11 -24.82 -51.81 -19.45
C PHE A 11 -25.87 -50.70 -19.18
N LEU A 12 -26.63 -50.80 -18.08
CA LEU A 12 -27.67 -49.82 -17.70
C LEU A 12 -27.30 -48.96 -16.47
N LEU A 13 -26.06 -49.04 -15.96
CA LEU A 13 -25.59 -48.30 -14.78
C LEU A 13 -24.43 -47.32 -15.05
N ALA A 14 -24.30 -46.84 -16.29
CA ALA A 14 -23.30 -45.83 -16.65
C ALA A 14 -23.88 -44.69 -17.51
N PHE A 15 -25.08 -44.20 -17.17
CA PHE A 15 -25.41 -42.80 -17.43
C PHE A 15 -24.89 -41.97 -16.26
N VAL A 16 -23.56 -41.76 -16.23
CA VAL A 16 -23.01 -40.62 -15.49
C VAL A 16 -23.50 -39.39 -16.25
N THR A 17 -24.61 -38.82 -15.80
CA THR A 17 -24.97 -37.46 -16.19
C THR A 17 -23.84 -36.58 -15.68
N TYR A 18 -22.96 -36.14 -16.58
CA TYR A 18 -22.13 -34.97 -16.34
C TYR A 18 -23.07 -33.80 -16.13
N THR A 19 -23.41 -33.52 -14.87
CA THR A 19 -23.98 -32.23 -14.52
C THR A 19 -22.87 -31.22 -14.79
N TYR A 20 -22.93 -30.52 -15.92
CA TYR A 20 -22.11 -29.33 -16.13
C TYR A 20 -22.43 -28.39 -14.97
N ALA A 21 -21.46 -28.19 -14.08
CA ALA A 21 -21.63 -27.28 -12.96
C ALA A 21 -21.59 -25.85 -13.53
N SER A 22 -22.76 -25.27 -13.76
CA SER A 22 -22.92 -23.84 -14.07
C SER A 22 -22.41 -22.97 -12.91
N GLY A 23 -22.09 -21.72 -13.18
CA GLY A 23 -21.49 -20.81 -12.20
C GLY A 23 -19.96 -20.85 -12.23
N VAL A 24 -19.39 -21.23 -13.38
CA VAL A 24 -17.95 -21.06 -13.64
C VAL A 24 -17.69 -19.60 -13.97
N PHE A 25 -16.68 -19.03 -13.32
CA PHE A 25 -16.17 -17.69 -13.63
C PHE A 25 -14.85 -17.82 -14.37
N GLU A 26 -14.76 -17.18 -15.53
CA GLU A 26 -13.49 -16.86 -16.19
C GLU A 26 -13.09 -15.43 -15.80
N VAL A 27 -11.90 -15.26 -15.23
CA VAL A 27 -11.28 -13.96 -15.00
C VAL A 27 -10.11 -13.82 -15.97
N HIS A 28 -10.24 -12.90 -16.93
CA HIS A 28 -9.26 -12.70 -18.00
C HIS A 28 -8.55 -11.36 -17.86
N ASN A 29 -7.22 -11.36 -17.93
CA ASN A 29 -6.43 -10.12 -17.98
C ASN A 29 -6.08 -9.74 -19.42
N ASN A 30 -6.74 -8.73 -19.98
CA ASN A 30 -6.39 -8.15 -21.28
C ASN A 30 -5.62 -6.82 -21.14
N CYS A 31 -5.27 -6.40 -19.92
CA CYS A 31 -4.50 -5.20 -19.68
C CYS A 31 -3.07 -5.32 -20.24
N PRO A 32 -2.43 -4.20 -20.62
CA PRO A 32 -1.03 -4.19 -21.06
C PRO A 32 -0.02 -4.40 -19.90
N TYR A 33 -0.50 -4.78 -18.71
CA TYR A 33 0.28 -4.97 -17.49
C TYR A 33 -0.24 -6.17 -16.69
N THR A 34 0.59 -6.69 -15.79
CA THR A 34 0.20 -7.75 -14.86
C THR A 34 -0.91 -7.26 -13.92
N VAL A 35 -1.93 -8.10 -13.71
CA VAL A 35 -2.98 -7.89 -12.72
C VAL A 35 -2.97 -9.07 -11.74
N TRP A 36 -3.07 -8.79 -10.45
CA TRP A 36 -3.29 -9.82 -9.44
C TRP A 36 -4.79 -9.91 -9.17
N ALA A 37 -5.46 -10.76 -9.93
CA ALA A 37 -6.87 -11.06 -9.74
C ALA A 37 -7.14 -11.52 -8.30
N ALA A 38 -8.31 -11.18 -7.79
CA ALA A 38 -8.78 -11.56 -6.47
C ALA A 38 -10.28 -11.89 -6.54
N ALA A 39 -10.70 -12.87 -5.75
CA ALA A 39 -12.09 -13.28 -5.64
C ALA A 39 -12.41 -13.79 -4.22
N THR A 40 -13.57 -13.39 -3.69
CA THR A 40 -14.09 -13.87 -2.39
C THR A 40 -15.60 -14.07 -2.47
N PRO A 41 -16.20 -14.97 -1.66
CA PRO A 41 -15.55 -15.88 -0.72
C PRO A 41 -14.89 -17.11 -1.38
N VAL A 42 -15.10 -17.30 -2.68
CA VAL A 42 -14.55 -18.41 -3.47
C VAL A 42 -13.55 -17.87 -4.49
N GLY A 43 -12.46 -18.60 -4.70
CA GLY A 43 -11.38 -18.25 -5.61
C GLY A 43 -10.07 -17.95 -4.88
N GLY A 44 -10.01 -16.86 -4.10
CA GLY A 44 -8.78 -16.41 -3.44
C GLY A 44 -8.08 -15.34 -4.28
N GLY A 45 -6.88 -15.61 -4.81
CA GLY A 45 -6.24 -14.67 -5.72
C GLY A 45 -5.11 -15.24 -6.56
N ARG A 46 -4.93 -14.68 -7.77
CA ARG A 46 -4.00 -15.21 -8.76
C ARG A 46 -3.29 -14.09 -9.54
N ARG A 47 -1.99 -14.25 -9.75
CA ARG A 47 -1.22 -13.39 -10.66
C ARG A 47 -1.56 -13.75 -12.11
N LEU A 48 -2.00 -12.78 -12.89
CA LEU A 48 -2.33 -12.92 -14.31
C LEU A 48 -1.49 -11.94 -15.13
N GLU A 49 -0.64 -12.49 -16.00
CA GLU A 49 -0.04 -11.73 -17.10
C GLU A 49 -1.07 -11.38 -18.16
N ARG A 50 -0.70 -10.49 -19.08
CA ARG A 50 -1.53 -10.18 -20.26
C ARG A 50 -1.88 -11.46 -21.02
N GLY A 51 -3.16 -11.60 -21.37
CA GLY A 51 -3.72 -12.74 -22.08
C GLY A 51 -3.98 -13.97 -21.22
N GLN A 52 -3.60 -13.96 -19.94
CA GLN A 52 -3.87 -15.09 -19.04
C GLN A 52 -5.28 -15.03 -18.47
N SER A 53 -5.84 -16.22 -18.27
CA SER A 53 -7.15 -16.43 -17.63
C SER A 53 -7.01 -17.26 -16.36
N TRP A 54 -7.93 -17.02 -15.43
CA TRP A 54 -8.15 -17.81 -14.22
C TRP A 54 -9.59 -18.28 -14.20
N TRP A 55 -9.80 -19.58 -14.01
CA TRP A 55 -11.12 -20.15 -13.81
C TRP A 55 -11.32 -20.61 -12.38
N PHE A 56 -12.50 -20.37 -11.84
CA PHE A 56 -12.97 -21.00 -10.61
C PHE A 56 -14.49 -21.22 -10.68
N TRP A 57 -14.97 -22.19 -9.92
CA TRP A 57 -16.40 -22.46 -9.79
C TRP A 57 -16.92 -21.89 -8.49
N ALA A 58 -18.04 -21.18 -8.53
CA ALA A 58 -18.74 -20.68 -7.36
C ALA A 58 -20.04 -21.48 -7.14
N PRO A 59 -20.24 -22.09 -5.96
CA PRO A 59 -21.46 -22.84 -5.68
C PRO A 59 -22.72 -21.96 -5.75
N PRO A 60 -23.85 -22.49 -6.24
CA PRO A 60 -25.16 -21.86 -6.08
C PRO A 60 -25.44 -21.51 -4.61
N GLY A 61 -26.02 -20.32 -4.38
CA GLY A 61 -26.19 -19.74 -3.04
C GLY A 61 -25.03 -18.88 -2.56
N THR A 62 -23.90 -18.85 -3.27
CA THR A 62 -22.80 -17.90 -3.02
C THR A 62 -23.33 -16.47 -3.09
N LYS A 63 -23.01 -15.62 -2.10
CA LYS A 63 -23.48 -14.23 -1.98
C LYS A 63 -22.43 -13.36 -1.32
N MET A 64 -22.62 -12.04 -1.36
CA MET A 64 -21.63 -11.04 -0.91
C MET A 64 -20.26 -11.28 -1.58
N ALA A 65 -20.30 -11.75 -2.83
CA ALA A 65 -19.13 -12.21 -3.53
C ALA A 65 -18.61 -11.13 -4.46
N ARG A 66 -17.29 -11.03 -4.55
CA ARG A 66 -16.58 -9.99 -5.27
C ARG A 66 -15.44 -10.59 -6.08
N ILE A 67 -15.24 -10.07 -7.28
CA ILE A 67 -14.06 -10.28 -8.12
C ILE A 67 -13.48 -8.91 -8.45
N TRP A 68 -12.17 -8.73 -8.27
CA TRP A 68 -11.50 -7.48 -8.61
C TRP A 68 -10.05 -7.72 -9.04
N GLY A 69 -9.47 -6.73 -9.70
CA GLY A 69 -8.07 -6.74 -10.10
C GLY A 69 -7.24 -5.86 -9.17
N ARG A 70 -6.08 -6.35 -8.74
CA ARG A 70 -5.11 -5.60 -7.93
C ARG A 70 -3.92 -5.20 -8.79
N THR A 71 -3.43 -3.98 -8.59
CA THR A 71 -2.30 -3.44 -9.37
C THR A 71 -1.05 -3.25 -8.52
N ASN A 72 0.10 -3.33 -9.20
CA ASN A 72 1.43 -3.09 -8.64
C ASN A 72 1.66 -3.82 -7.31
N CYS A 73 1.52 -5.14 -7.36
CA CYS A 73 1.70 -5.98 -6.19
C CYS A 73 3.11 -6.56 -6.11
N ASN A 74 3.56 -6.82 -4.89
CA ASN A 74 4.76 -7.56 -4.61
C ASN A 74 4.48 -8.58 -3.50
N PHE A 75 4.66 -9.87 -3.81
CA PHE A 75 4.46 -10.98 -2.88
C PHE A 75 5.74 -11.81 -2.78
N ASP A 76 6.03 -12.28 -1.57
CA ASP A 76 7.06 -13.28 -1.33
C ASP A 76 6.61 -14.68 -1.79
N GLY A 77 7.50 -15.68 -1.68
CA GLY A 77 7.19 -17.07 -2.04
C GLY A 77 6.11 -17.73 -1.18
N ALA A 78 5.75 -17.14 -0.03
CA ALA A 78 4.65 -17.58 0.82
C ALA A 78 3.33 -16.85 0.48
N GLY A 79 3.31 -15.99 -0.53
CA GLY A 79 2.15 -15.21 -0.93
C GLY A 79 1.82 -14.05 0.02
N ARG A 80 2.79 -13.57 0.82
CA ARG A 80 2.62 -12.39 1.69
C ARG A 80 3.31 -11.18 1.09
N GLY A 81 2.69 -10.01 1.23
CA GLY A 81 3.11 -8.87 0.44
C GLY A 81 2.17 -7.69 0.55
N TRP A 82 2.04 -6.97 -0.56
CA TRP A 82 1.15 -5.82 -0.67
C TRP A 82 0.77 -5.58 -2.12
N CYS A 83 -0.34 -4.87 -2.33
CA CYS A 83 -0.74 -4.28 -3.61
C CYS A 83 -0.98 -2.78 -3.44
N GLN A 84 -0.76 -2.01 -4.51
CA GLN A 84 -1.04 -0.58 -4.49
C GLN A 84 -2.55 -0.29 -4.46
N THR A 85 -3.34 -1.04 -5.24
CA THR A 85 -4.80 -0.96 -5.24
C THR A 85 -5.42 -2.33 -5.01
N GLY A 86 -6.57 -2.38 -4.33
CA GLY A 86 -7.30 -3.62 -4.10
C GLY A 86 -6.61 -4.61 -3.13
N ASP A 87 -5.60 -4.19 -2.36
CA ASP A 87 -4.92 -5.07 -1.41
C ASP A 87 -5.90 -5.67 -0.39
N CYS A 88 -5.82 -6.99 -0.17
CA CYS A 88 -6.76 -7.73 0.66
C CYS A 88 -6.15 -8.22 1.99
N GLY A 89 -5.32 -7.36 2.60
CA GLY A 89 -4.67 -7.66 3.88
C GLY A 89 -3.24 -8.19 3.72
N GLY A 90 -2.55 -7.80 2.64
CA GLY A 90 -1.17 -8.19 2.38
C GLY A 90 -0.97 -9.66 2.02
N VAL A 91 -2.00 -10.32 1.47
CA VAL A 91 -1.95 -11.73 1.05
C VAL A 91 -2.35 -11.88 -0.41
N LEU A 92 -1.71 -12.83 -1.11
CA LEU A 92 -2.03 -13.16 -2.49
C LEU A 92 -3.41 -13.81 -2.58
N GLU A 93 -3.68 -14.77 -1.69
CA GLU A 93 -4.94 -15.52 -1.59
C GLU A 93 -5.93 -14.81 -0.67
N CYS A 94 -6.77 -13.96 -1.26
CA CYS A 94 -7.69 -13.11 -0.50
C CYS A 94 -8.70 -13.92 0.32
N LYS A 95 -8.89 -13.51 1.58
CA LYS A 95 -9.92 -14.05 2.50
C LYS A 95 -10.99 -13.02 2.87
N GLY A 96 -10.75 -11.76 2.56
CA GLY A 96 -11.68 -10.64 2.74
C GLY A 96 -11.60 -9.69 1.55
N TRP A 97 -12.38 -8.61 1.63
CA TRP A 97 -12.48 -7.63 0.56
C TRP A 97 -11.19 -6.79 0.41
N GLY A 98 -10.96 -6.30 -0.80
CA GLY A 98 -9.82 -5.44 -1.11
C GLY A 98 -10.03 -4.01 -0.61
N LYS A 99 -8.94 -3.33 -0.27
CA LYS A 99 -8.92 -1.91 0.06
C LYS A 99 -9.22 -1.05 -1.19
N PRO A 100 -10.13 -0.07 -1.10
CA PRO A 100 -10.34 0.94 -2.15
C PRO A 100 -9.05 1.67 -2.56
N PRO A 101 -8.93 2.12 -3.82
CA PRO A 101 -9.91 1.95 -4.89
C PRO A 101 -9.81 0.56 -5.52
N ASN A 102 -10.94 -0.06 -5.85
CA ASN A 102 -10.99 -1.24 -6.70
C ASN A 102 -12.30 -1.30 -7.47
N THR A 103 -12.22 -1.51 -8.79
CA THR A 103 -13.41 -1.77 -9.61
C THR A 103 -13.89 -3.19 -9.30
N LEU A 104 -15.16 -3.33 -8.89
CA LEU A 104 -15.72 -4.58 -8.43
C LEU A 104 -16.65 -5.20 -9.48
N ALA A 105 -16.54 -6.51 -9.69
CA ALA A 105 -17.64 -7.34 -10.16
C ALA A 105 -18.26 -8.02 -8.93
N GLU A 106 -19.51 -7.69 -8.62
CA GLU A 106 -20.24 -8.23 -7.48
C GLU A 106 -21.28 -9.25 -7.95
N TYR A 107 -21.48 -10.33 -7.19
CA TYR A 107 -22.47 -11.33 -7.55
C TYR A 107 -23.08 -12.07 -6.34
N ALA A 108 -24.28 -12.59 -6.57
CA ALA A 108 -25.00 -13.51 -5.70
C ALA A 108 -25.76 -14.54 -6.57
N LEU A 109 -25.42 -15.82 -6.45
CA LEU A 109 -25.94 -16.89 -7.31
C LEU A 109 -27.14 -17.60 -6.68
N ASN A 110 -28.13 -17.97 -7.47
CA ASN A 110 -29.33 -18.71 -7.08
C ASN A 110 -30.06 -18.07 -5.89
N GLN A 111 -30.43 -16.80 -6.05
CA GLN A 111 -31.13 -16.01 -5.04
C GLN A 111 -32.65 -16.06 -5.30
N PHE A 112 -33.36 -14.96 -5.03
CA PHE A 112 -34.80 -14.86 -5.23
C PHE A 112 -35.20 -15.26 -6.66
N SER A 113 -36.26 -16.08 -6.76
CA SER A 113 -36.80 -16.59 -8.04
C SER A 113 -35.80 -17.38 -8.90
N ASN A 114 -34.82 -18.04 -8.28
CA ASN A 114 -33.76 -18.80 -8.99
C ASN A 114 -32.98 -17.92 -9.97
N LEU A 115 -32.78 -16.64 -9.63
CA LEU A 115 -31.99 -15.71 -10.40
C LEU A 115 -30.62 -15.50 -9.75
N ASP A 116 -29.61 -15.36 -10.59
CA ASP A 116 -28.33 -14.80 -10.21
C ASP A 116 -28.44 -13.27 -10.30
N PHE A 117 -27.98 -12.56 -9.28
CA PHE A 117 -27.90 -11.10 -9.24
C PHE A 117 -26.44 -10.69 -9.30
N TRP A 118 -26.13 -9.73 -10.16
CA TRP A 118 -24.75 -9.38 -10.43
C TRP A 118 -24.64 -7.98 -11.02
N ASP A 119 -23.48 -7.35 -10.84
CA ASP A 119 -23.24 -5.96 -11.23
C ASP A 119 -21.75 -5.63 -11.29
N ILE A 120 -21.45 -4.47 -11.89
CA ILE A 120 -20.18 -3.77 -11.68
C ILE A 120 -20.42 -2.65 -10.67
N SER A 121 -19.53 -2.50 -9.71
CA SER A 121 -19.60 -1.46 -8.68
C SER A 121 -18.32 -0.64 -8.63
N VAL A 122 -18.50 0.69 -8.57
CA VAL A 122 -17.44 1.68 -8.32
C VAL A 122 -17.73 2.47 -7.03
N ILE A 123 -18.54 1.92 -6.14
CA ILE A 123 -18.77 2.44 -4.78
C ILE A 123 -17.49 2.36 -3.95
N ASP A 124 -16.66 1.34 -4.19
CA ASP A 124 -15.34 1.19 -3.58
C ASP A 124 -14.23 1.81 -4.47
N GLY A 125 -14.61 2.70 -5.40
CA GLY A 125 -13.70 3.37 -6.32
C GLY A 125 -13.46 2.59 -7.62
N PHE A 126 -12.52 3.09 -8.42
CA PHE A 126 -12.15 2.53 -9.72
C PHE A 126 -10.63 2.46 -9.82
N ASN A 127 -10.10 1.35 -10.33
CA ASN A 127 -8.67 1.20 -10.60
C ASN A 127 -8.41 0.63 -12.00
N ILE A 128 -9.14 -0.41 -12.39
CA ILE A 128 -8.97 -1.11 -13.67
C ILE A 128 -10.31 -1.09 -14.44
N PRO A 129 -10.31 -0.74 -15.74
CA PRO A 129 -11.48 -0.92 -16.61
C PRO A 129 -11.95 -2.38 -16.62
N MET A 130 -13.26 -2.60 -16.58
CA MET A 130 -13.83 -3.95 -16.44
C MET A 130 -15.01 -4.16 -17.39
N SER A 131 -15.10 -5.35 -17.97
CA SER A 131 -16.38 -5.91 -18.42
C SER A 131 -16.73 -7.12 -17.56
N PHE A 132 -18.03 -7.31 -17.35
CA PHE A 132 -18.58 -8.44 -16.61
C PHE A 132 -19.86 -8.91 -17.28
N GLY A 133 -20.05 -10.21 -17.41
CA GLY A 133 -21.31 -10.73 -17.92
C GLY A 133 -21.36 -12.22 -18.16
N PRO A 134 -22.53 -12.71 -18.58
CA PRO A 134 -22.73 -14.11 -18.96
C PRO A 134 -21.91 -14.47 -20.20
N THR A 135 -21.34 -15.68 -20.23
CA THR A 135 -20.67 -16.23 -21.42
C THR A 135 -21.67 -16.59 -22.53
N ASN A 136 -22.91 -16.89 -22.15
CA ASN A 136 -24.04 -17.12 -23.04
C ASN A 136 -25.11 -16.04 -22.76
N PRO A 137 -25.06 -14.88 -23.44
CA PRO A 137 -26.01 -13.80 -23.22
C PRO A 137 -27.45 -14.23 -23.56
N GLY A 138 -28.38 -13.76 -22.74
CA GLY A 138 -29.82 -13.92 -22.92
C GLY A 138 -30.52 -12.58 -23.14
N PRO A 139 -31.85 -12.59 -23.32
CA PRO A 139 -32.64 -11.37 -23.43
C PRO A 139 -32.73 -10.61 -22.08
N GLY A 140 -33.16 -9.35 -22.14
CA GLY A 140 -33.45 -8.57 -20.93
C GLY A 140 -32.20 -8.11 -20.20
N LYS A 141 -32.08 -8.40 -18.90
CA LYS A 141 -30.96 -8.00 -18.03
C LYS A 141 -29.77 -8.98 -18.03
N CYS A 142 -29.81 -10.03 -18.84
CA CYS A 142 -28.78 -11.06 -18.89
C CYS A 142 -27.83 -10.84 -20.08
N HIS A 143 -27.09 -9.74 -20.09
CA HIS A 143 -26.11 -9.41 -21.13
C HIS A 143 -24.85 -8.80 -20.51
N PRO A 144 -23.69 -8.83 -21.17
CA PRO A 144 -22.49 -8.18 -20.65
C PRO A 144 -22.66 -6.68 -20.41
N ILE A 145 -22.06 -6.19 -19.33
CA ILE A 145 -22.01 -4.79 -18.91
C ILE A 145 -20.56 -4.33 -18.79
N GLN A 146 -20.34 -3.01 -18.88
CA GLN A 146 -19.00 -2.47 -18.98
C GLN A 146 -18.80 -1.17 -18.18
N CYS A 147 -17.63 -1.05 -17.57
CA CYS A 147 -17.11 0.20 -17.03
C CYS A 147 -15.69 0.42 -17.57
N VAL A 148 -15.61 1.15 -18.69
CA VAL A 148 -14.44 1.15 -19.58
C VAL A 148 -13.89 2.55 -19.89
N ALA A 149 -14.52 3.59 -19.35
CA ALA A 149 -14.06 4.96 -19.50
C ALA A 149 -12.70 5.22 -18.80
N ASN A 150 -12.04 6.31 -19.18
CA ASN A 150 -10.80 6.78 -18.57
C ASN A 150 -11.05 7.47 -17.21
N ILE A 151 -11.64 6.75 -16.25
CA ILE A 151 -11.95 7.28 -14.92
C ILE A 151 -10.68 7.72 -14.19
N ASN A 152 -9.58 6.97 -14.30
CA ASN A 152 -8.32 7.34 -13.64
C ASN A 152 -7.74 8.65 -14.19
N GLY A 153 -7.70 8.82 -15.51
CA GLY A 153 -7.19 10.04 -16.14
C GLY A 153 -8.07 11.24 -15.83
N GLU A 154 -9.39 11.05 -15.78
CA GLU A 154 -10.37 12.12 -15.58
C GLU A 154 -10.78 12.30 -14.11
N CYS A 155 -10.17 11.56 -13.18
CA CYS A 155 -10.57 11.54 -11.79
C CYS A 155 -10.54 12.94 -11.17
N PRO A 156 -11.63 13.40 -10.51
CA PRO A 156 -11.65 14.65 -9.78
C PRO A 156 -10.49 14.72 -8.79
N GLY A 157 -9.83 15.87 -8.68
CA GLY A 157 -8.64 16.02 -7.83
C GLY A 157 -8.87 15.60 -6.37
N SER A 158 -10.08 15.79 -5.86
CA SER A 158 -10.47 15.41 -4.50
C SER A 158 -10.66 13.90 -4.28
N LEU A 159 -10.73 13.10 -5.35
CA LEU A 159 -10.92 11.65 -5.31
C LEU A 159 -9.69 10.87 -5.82
N ARG A 160 -8.72 11.59 -6.38
CA ARG A 160 -7.55 11.00 -7.02
C ARG A 160 -6.62 10.39 -5.99
N VAL A 161 -6.26 9.13 -6.21
CA VAL A 161 -5.35 8.37 -5.37
C VAL A 161 -4.42 7.52 -6.26
N PRO A 162 -3.33 6.97 -5.71
CA PRO A 162 -2.42 6.08 -6.44
C PRO A 162 -3.12 4.97 -7.22
N GLY A 163 -2.90 4.94 -8.53
CA GLY A 163 -3.37 3.84 -9.37
C GLY A 163 -4.89 3.74 -9.51
N GLY A 164 -5.65 4.74 -9.07
CA GLY A 164 -7.10 4.71 -9.13
C GLY A 164 -7.81 6.03 -8.81
N CYS A 165 -9.12 5.95 -8.73
CA CYS A 165 -10.02 7.03 -8.34
C CYS A 165 -10.94 6.51 -7.22
N ASN A 166 -10.84 7.06 -6.02
CA ASN A 166 -11.73 6.69 -4.93
C ASN A 166 -13.16 7.16 -5.20
N ASN A 167 -14.14 6.49 -4.60
CA ASN A 167 -15.50 7.00 -4.55
C ASN A 167 -15.62 8.06 -3.43
N PRO A 168 -16.54 9.03 -3.52
CA PRO A 168 -16.79 9.94 -2.42
C PRO A 168 -17.14 9.26 -1.09
N CYS A 169 -17.78 8.07 -1.08
CA CYS A 169 -18.03 7.34 0.16
C CYS A 169 -16.73 6.93 0.85
N THR A 170 -15.77 6.39 0.09
CA THR A 170 -14.48 5.94 0.65
C THR A 170 -13.59 7.12 1.05
N THR A 171 -13.71 8.27 0.38
CA THR A 171 -12.92 9.48 0.70
C THR A 171 -13.50 10.29 1.86
N PHE A 172 -14.82 10.52 1.88
CA PHE A 172 -15.44 11.49 2.80
C PHE A 172 -16.33 10.84 3.87
N GLY A 173 -16.77 9.59 3.66
CA GLY A 173 -17.71 8.93 4.55
C GLY A 173 -19.09 9.62 4.62
N GLY A 174 -19.80 9.39 5.72
CA GLY A 174 -21.02 10.12 6.08
C GLY A 174 -22.28 9.73 5.29
N GLN A 175 -23.43 10.23 5.74
CA GLN A 175 -24.75 9.88 5.17
C GLN A 175 -24.86 10.27 3.70
N GLN A 176 -24.32 11.43 3.33
CA GLN A 176 -24.45 11.98 1.97
C GLN A 176 -23.87 11.03 0.90
N TYR A 177 -22.76 10.36 1.20
CA TYR A 177 -22.05 9.55 0.21
C TYR A 177 -22.18 8.04 0.47
N CYS A 178 -22.32 7.63 1.74
CA CYS A 178 -22.36 6.23 2.14
C CYS A 178 -23.74 5.71 2.58
N CYS A 179 -24.76 6.58 2.66
CA CYS A 179 -26.14 6.17 2.91
C CYS A 179 -26.33 5.36 4.22
N THR A 180 -25.55 5.70 5.25
CA THR A 180 -25.44 4.95 6.52
C THR A 180 -26.66 4.99 7.43
N GLN A 181 -27.57 5.95 7.24
CA GLN A 181 -28.74 6.21 8.10
C GLN A 181 -30.08 6.16 7.36
N GLY A 182 -30.08 5.80 6.07
CA GLY A 182 -31.32 5.71 5.28
C GLY A 182 -31.14 6.11 3.81
N PRO A 183 -32.24 6.42 3.12
CA PRO A 183 -32.22 6.79 1.71
C PRO A 183 -31.24 7.93 1.39
N CYS A 184 -30.56 7.81 0.26
CA CYS A 184 -29.63 8.79 -0.28
C CYS A 184 -29.83 8.92 -1.79
N GLY A 185 -29.37 10.02 -2.36
CA GLY A 185 -29.47 10.27 -3.79
C GLY A 185 -28.11 10.48 -4.45
N PRO A 186 -28.08 10.62 -5.78
CA PRO A 186 -26.86 10.91 -6.52
C PRO A 186 -26.27 12.27 -6.14
N THR A 187 -24.95 12.34 -6.04
CA THR A 187 -24.16 13.56 -5.81
C THR A 187 -23.44 13.97 -7.10
N ASP A 188 -22.82 15.15 -7.14
CA ASP A 188 -21.98 15.54 -8.29
C ASP A 188 -20.84 14.54 -8.52
N LEU A 189 -20.25 14.04 -7.43
CA LEU A 189 -19.14 13.09 -7.47
C LEU A 189 -19.59 11.67 -7.86
N SER A 190 -20.76 11.19 -7.44
CA SER A 190 -21.26 9.90 -7.95
C SER A 190 -21.73 10.02 -9.41
N ARG A 191 -22.30 11.17 -9.81
CA ARG A 191 -22.64 11.45 -11.21
C ARG A 191 -21.42 11.43 -12.14
N PHE A 192 -20.24 11.84 -11.67
CA PHE A 192 -19.00 11.70 -12.43
C PHE A 192 -18.75 10.24 -12.87
N PHE A 193 -18.89 9.29 -11.95
CA PHE A 193 -18.75 7.86 -12.24
C PHE A 193 -19.89 7.36 -13.12
N LYS A 194 -21.14 7.71 -12.79
CA LYS A 194 -22.32 7.22 -13.50
C LYS A 194 -22.36 7.62 -14.97
N GLN A 195 -21.95 8.85 -15.28
CA GLN A 195 -21.87 9.34 -16.66
C GLN A 195 -20.82 8.58 -17.49
N ARG A 196 -19.77 8.05 -16.85
CA ARG A 196 -18.66 7.33 -17.48
C ARG A 196 -18.90 5.83 -17.56
N CYS A 197 -19.63 5.29 -16.59
CA CYS A 197 -20.02 3.89 -16.50
C CYS A 197 -21.51 3.78 -16.17
N PRO A 198 -22.40 3.95 -17.16
CA PRO A 198 -23.85 3.97 -16.93
C PRO A 198 -24.39 2.70 -16.30
N ASP A 199 -23.80 1.55 -16.60
CA ASP A 199 -24.23 0.25 -16.06
C ASP A 199 -23.78 0.03 -14.61
N ALA A 200 -22.75 0.73 -14.13
CA ALA A 200 -22.14 0.45 -12.83
C ALA A 200 -22.83 1.17 -11.67
N TYR A 201 -22.83 0.55 -10.49
CA TYR A 201 -23.21 1.22 -9.24
C TYR A 201 -22.24 2.36 -8.94
N SER A 202 -22.76 3.58 -8.87
CA SER A 202 -21.98 4.78 -8.57
C SER A 202 -22.13 5.29 -7.14
N TYR A 203 -23.18 4.87 -6.45
CA TYR A 203 -23.48 5.12 -5.04
C TYR A 203 -24.34 3.96 -4.47
N PRO A 204 -24.46 3.79 -3.14
CA PRO A 204 -25.05 2.59 -2.53
C PRO A 204 -26.50 2.23 -2.88
N GLN A 205 -27.29 3.16 -3.42
CA GLN A 205 -28.72 2.93 -3.73
C GLN A 205 -29.01 3.13 -5.23
N ASP A 206 -28.02 2.87 -6.08
CA ASP A 206 -28.09 2.98 -7.55
C ASP A 206 -28.76 1.74 -8.22
N ASP A 207 -29.57 0.99 -7.49
CA ASP A 207 -30.18 -0.27 -7.93
C ASP A 207 -30.98 -0.19 -9.24
N PRO A 208 -31.81 0.85 -9.48
CA PRO A 208 -32.70 0.88 -10.63
C PRO A 208 -31.99 0.74 -11.99
N THR A 209 -30.72 1.15 -12.07
CA THR A 209 -29.94 1.16 -13.32
C THR A 209 -28.71 0.26 -13.31
N SER A 210 -28.45 -0.44 -12.20
CA SER A 210 -27.19 -1.19 -12.04
C SER A 210 -27.35 -2.64 -11.59
N THR A 211 -28.56 -3.10 -11.25
CA THR A 211 -28.78 -4.51 -10.97
C THR A 211 -29.09 -5.31 -12.23
N PHE A 212 -28.26 -6.31 -12.53
CA PHE A 212 -28.44 -7.26 -13.64
C PHE A 212 -28.78 -8.66 -13.13
N THR A 213 -29.46 -9.45 -13.96
CA THR A 213 -29.96 -10.76 -13.56
C THR A 213 -29.88 -11.78 -14.69
N CYS A 214 -29.49 -13.01 -14.37
CA CYS A 214 -29.53 -14.16 -15.27
C CYS A 214 -30.23 -15.35 -14.62
N GLN A 215 -30.69 -16.30 -15.43
CA GLN A 215 -31.28 -17.54 -14.94
C GLN A 215 -30.22 -18.40 -14.28
N SER A 216 -30.41 -18.70 -12.99
CA SER A 216 -29.44 -19.53 -12.27
C SER A 216 -29.37 -20.94 -12.85
N TRP A 217 -28.29 -21.65 -12.53
CA TRP A 217 -28.01 -23.02 -12.97
C TRP A 217 -27.71 -23.21 -14.46
N THR A 218 -27.75 -22.13 -15.26
CA THR A 218 -27.56 -22.18 -16.72
C THR A 218 -26.52 -21.19 -17.24
N THR A 219 -25.95 -20.37 -16.35
CA THR A 219 -25.08 -19.26 -16.72
C THR A 219 -23.69 -19.45 -16.14
N ASP A 220 -22.69 -19.33 -17.02
CA ASP A 220 -21.30 -19.08 -16.65
C ASP A 220 -20.97 -17.63 -16.93
N TYR A 221 -19.93 -17.11 -16.29
CA TYR A 221 -19.61 -15.70 -16.28
C TYR A 221 -18.18 -15.42 -16.70
N LYS A 222 -17.97 -14.24 -17.28
CA LYS A 222 -16.65 -13.72 -17.63
C LYS A 222 -16.45 -12.33 -17.05
N VAL A 223 -15.37 -12.16 -16.30
CA VAL A 223 -14.82 -10.88 -15.89
C VAL A 223 -13.58 -10.62 -16.73
N MET A 224 -13.52 -9.49 -17.44
CA MET A 224 -12.36 -9.10 -18.23
C MET A 224 -11.80 -7.77 -17.75
N PHE A 225 -10.54 -7.77 -17.33
CA PHE A 225 -9.79 -6.56 -17.07
C PHE A 225 -9.29 -5.96 -18.39
N CYS A 226 -9.49 -4.65 -18.58
CA CYS A 226 -9.17 -3.90 -19.78
C CYS A 226 -9.76 -4.52 -21.07
N PRO A 227 -11.09 -4.56 -21.24
CA PRO A 227 -11.72 -5.29 -22.35
C PRO A 227 -11.29 -4.82 -23.74
N TYR A 228 -10.93 -3.55 -23.92
CA TYR A 228 -10.38 -3.02 -25.18
C TYR A 228 -8.85 -3.08 -25.28
N GLY A 229 -8.17 -3.73 -24.35
CA GLY A 229 -6.70 -3.81 -24.32
C GLY A 229 -6.05 -2.43 -24.35
N SER A 230 -5.11 -2.24 -25.29
CA SER A 230 -4.35 -1.00 -25.50
C SER A 230 -4.93 -0.08 -26.60
N THR A 231 -6.10 -0.39 -27.19
CA THR A 231 -6.58 0.28 -28.40
C THR A 231 -7.50 1.49 -28.17
N HIS A 232 -7.63 1.97 -26.94
CA HIS A 232 -8.12 3.34 -26.73
C HIS A 232 -6.98 4.31 -27.07
N ASN A 233 -7.11 4.93 -28.25
CA ASN A 233 -6.33 6.05 -28.81
C ASN A 233 -5.13 6.50 -27.96
N GLU A 234 -3.94 6.54 -28.57
CA GLU A 234 -2.66 7.01 -28.01
C GLU A 234 -2.69 8.44 -27.39
N THR A 235 -3.83 9.13 -27.37
CA THR A 235 -4.08 10.37 -26.61
C THR A 235 -4.70 10.15 -25.22
N THR A 236 -5.41 9.04 -24.98
CA THR A 236 -5.65 8.51 -23.63
C THR A 236 -4.51 7.59 -23.31
N ASN A 237 -3.35 8.20 -23.08
CA ASN A 237 -2.34 7.59 -22.26
C ASN A 237 -3.13 7.09 -21.02
N PHE A 238 -3.27 5.76 -20.85
CA PHE A 238 -3.41 5.14 -19.54
C PHE A 238 -1.97 4.97 -19.06
N PRO A 239 -1.21 6.04 -18.72
CA PRO A 239 -0.15 5.78 -17.80
C PRO A 239 -0.92 5.33 -16.56
N LEU A 240 -0.65 4.12 -16.12
CA LEU A 240 -0.31 4.01 -14.71
C LEU A 240 0.81 5.04 -14.53
N GLU A 241 0.47 6.33 -14.36
CA GLU A 241 1.38 7.28 -13.79
C GLU A 241 1.66 6.64 -12.46
N ILE A 242 2.84 6.02 -12.38
CA ILE A 242 3.43 5.56 -11.14
C ILE A 242 3.23 6.76 -10.24
N PRO A 243 2.46 6.63 -9.14
CA PRO A 243 2.32 7.72 -8.23
C PRO A 243 3.72 8.01 -7.75
N THR A 244 4.21 9.13 -8.22
CA THR A 244 5.35 9.83 -7.68
C THR A 244 5.03 10.10 -6.21
N ASN A 245 6.08 10.21 -5.40
CA ASN A 245 6.04 10.15 -3.94
C ASN A 245 5.95 8.72 -3.38
N THR A 246 6.39 7.72 -4.15
CA THR A 246 6.73 6.41 -3.58
C THR A 246 8.02 6.56 -2.76
N LEU A 247 7.97 6.07 -1.52
CA LEU A 247 9.09 6.04 -0.59
C LEU A 247 9.63 4.62 -0.51
N GLU A 248 10.89 4.44 -0.91
CA GLU A 248 11.65 3.22 -0.65
C GLU A 248 12.50 3.40 0.61
N VAL A 249 12.32 2.53 1.60
CA VAL A 249 13.19 2.44 2.78
C VAL A 249 14.00 1.15 2.68
N HIS A 250 15.30 1.27 2.45
CA HIS A 250 16.22 0.15 2.29
C HIS A 250 17.13 0.00 3.51
N ASN A 251 17.20 -1.20 4.07
CA ASN A 251 18.17 -1.51 5.14
C ASN A 251 19.47 -2.07 4.54
N ASN A 252 20.55 -1.29 4.54
CA ASN A 252 21.89 -1.77 4.19
C ASN A 252 22.79 -1.97 5.43
N CYS A 253 22.24 -1.84 6.63
CA CYS A 253 23.01 -2.06 7.86
C CYS A 253 23.39 -3.55 7.99
N PRO A 254 24.51 -3.85 8.67
CA PRO A 254 24.91 -5.24 8.94
C PRO A 254 24.01 -5.94 9.98
N TYR A 255 22.93 -5.30 10.43
CA TYR A 255 21.99 -5.79 11.43
C TYR A 255 20.55 -5.48 11.02
N THR A 256 19.60 -6.17 11.63
CA THR A 256 18.16 -5.93 11.45
C THR A 256 17.78 -4.53 11.95
N VAL A 257 16.98 -3.82 11.16
CA VAL A 257 16.40 -2.53 11.52
C VAL A 257 14.88 -2.65 11.51
N TRP A 258 14.20 -2.10 12.52
CA TRP A 258 12.76 -1.96 12.51
C TRP A 258 12.43 -0.55 12.02
N ALA A 259 12.31 -0.42 10.69
CA ALA A 259 11.89 0.83 10.07
C ALA A 259 10.54 1.28 10.63
N ALA A 260 10.38 2.60 10.75
CA ALA A 260 9.16 3.25 11.18
C ALA A 260 8.88 4.45 10.28
N ALA A 261 7.61 4.71 10.01
CA ALA A 261 7.17 5.83 9.19
C ALA A 261 5.80 6.33 9.66
N VAL A 262 5.66 7.64 9.83
CA VAL A 262 4.39 8.30 10.17
C VAL A 262 4.22 9.56 9.32
N PRO A 263 2.98 9.99 9.00
CA PRO A 263 1.70 9.37 9.38
C PRO A 263 1.33 8.15 8.53
N VAL A 264 2.09 7.86 7.46
CA VAL A 264 1.83 6.75 6.54
C VAL A 264 2.99 5.76 6.58
N GLY A 265 2.65 4.47 6.58
CA GLY A 265 3.60 3.36 6.62
C GLY A 265 3.48 2.55 7.91
N GLY A 266 3.63 3.18 9.07
CA GLY A 266 3.60 2.49 10.37
C GLY A 266 4.98 1.99 10.78
N GLY A 267 5.20 0.67 10.73
CA GLY A 267 6.54 0.12 10.95
C GLY A 267 6.72 -1.31 10.46
N ARG A 268 7.95 -1.64 10.09
CA ARG A 268 8.32 -2.90 9.45
C ARG A 268 9.71 -3.36 9.87
N ARG A 269 9.83 -4.64 10.18
CA ARG A 269 11.13 -5.31 10.38
C ARG A 269 11.81 -5.51 9.03
N LEU A 270 13.03 -5.02 8.89
CA LEU A 270 13.86 -5.16 7.68
C LEU A 270 15.19 -5.82 8.03
N GLU A 271 15.43 -6.97 7.42
CA GLU A 271 16.76 -7.58 7.39
C GLU A 271 17.68 -6.82 6.45
N ARG A 272 18.98 -7.11 6.51
CA ARG A 272 19.97 -6.57 5.58
C ARG A 272 19.56 -6.88 4.13
N GLY A 273 19.60 -5.88 3.27
CA GLY A 273 19.25 -5.96 1.85
C GLY A 273 17.75 -5.93 1.58
N GLN A 274 16.89 -5.85 2.61
CA GLN A 274 15.45 -5.72 2.41
C GLN A 274 15.05 -4.26 2.25
N SER A 275 14.06 -4.06 1.38
CA SER A 275 13.39 -2.79 1.15
C SER A 275 11.93 -2.85 1.59
N TRP A 276 11.43 -1.69 2.02
CA TRP A 276 10.04 -1.41 2.30
C TRP A 276 9.59 -0.27 1.41
N TRP A 277 8.54 -0.51 0.62
CA TRP A 277 7.90 0.53 -0.16
C TRP A 277 6.55 0.89 0.45
N PHE A 278 6.26 2.19 0.44
CA PHE A 278 4.93 2.71 0.70
C PHE A 278 4.77 4.04 -0.03
N TRP A 279 3.53 4.44 -0.26
CA TRP A 279 3.22 5.73 -0.85
C TRP A 279 2.77 6.70 0.22
N ALA A 280 3.20 7.95 0.13
CA ALA A 280 2.71 9.04 0.96
C ALA A 280 1.88 10.03 0.11
N PRO A 281 0.65 10.37 0.53
CA PRO A 281 -0.18 11.30 -0.21
C PRO A 281 0.45 12.68 -0.40
N PRO A 282 0.32 13.31 -1.57
CA PRO A 282 0.45 14.76 -1.72
C PRO A 282 -0.35 15.49 -0.64
N GLY A 283 0.25 16.50 -0.01
CA GLY A 283 -0.29 17.18 1.16
C GLY A 283 0.09 16.55 2.50
N THR A 284 0.74 15.38 2.51
CA THR A 284 1.33 14.80 3.73
C THR A 284 2.32 15.79 4.33
N LYS A 285 2.24 15.99 5.65
CA LYS A 285 3.03 16.95 6.41
C LYS A 285 3.47 16.33 7.74
N MET A 286 4.52 16.91 8.35
CA MET A 286 5.08 16.46 9.63
C MET A 286 5.44 14.96 9.60
N ALA A 287 5.87 14.47 8.43
CA ALA A 287 6.13 13.07 8.23
C ALA A 287 7.57 12.74 8.57
N ARG A 288 7.77 11.57 9.18
CA ARG A 288 9.05 11.09 9.67
C ARG A 288 9.26 9.65 9.30
N ILE A 289 10.47 9.31 8.88
CA ILE A 289 10.96 7.95 8.68
C ILE A 289 12.24 7.79 9.51
N TRP A 290 12.33 6.71 10.28
CA TRP A 290 13.52 6.41 11.08
C TRP A 290 13.71 4.91 11.24
N GLY A 291 14.92 4.52 11.62
CA GLY A 291 15.25 3.14 11.93
C GLY A 291 15.30 2.91 13.43
N ARG A 292 14.58 1.90 13.93
CA ARG A 292 14.62 1.46 15.32
C ARG A 292 15.59 0.28 15.45
N THR A 293 16.34 0.24 16.54
CA THR A 293 17.37 -0.79 16.78
C THR A 293 17.06 -1.62 18.02
N ASN A 294 17.59 -2.84 18.01
CA ASN A 294 17.54 -3.78 19.12
C ASN A 294 16.13 -3.91 19.72
N CYS A 295 15.19 -4.27 18.85
CA CYS A 295 13.78 -4.37 19.21
C CYS A 295 13.37 -5.80 19.52
N ASN A 296 12.37 -5.94 20.38
CA ASN A 296 11.67 -7.19 20.62
C ASN A 296 10.16 -6.94 20.60
N PHE A 297 9.43 -7.65 19.72
CA PHE A 297 7.98 -7.56 19.59
C PHE A 297 7.34 -8.93 19.68
N ASP A 298 6.18 -9.01 20.33
CA ASP A 298 5.33 -10.20 20.35
C ASP A 298 4.53 -10.36 19.04
N GLY A 299 3.76 -11.45 18.93
CA GLY A 299 2.91 -11.72 17.77
C GLY A 299 1.76 -10.72 17.57
N ALA A 300 1.44 -9.90 18.57
CA ALA A 300 0.47 -8.80 18.48
C ALA A 300 1.14 -7.47 18.10
N GLY A 301 2.46 -7.45 17.88
CA GLY A 301 3.23 -6.26 17.54
C GLY A 301 3.46 -5.31 18.71
N ARG A 302 3.39 -5.80 19.96
CA ARG A 302 3.72 -5.03 21.17
C ARG A 302 5.10 -5.41 21.69
N GLY A 303 5.83 -4.45 22.23
CA GLY A 303 7.24 -4.67 22.54
C GLY A 303 7.99 -3.42 22.95
N TRP A 304 9.28 -3.40 22.63
CA TRP A 304 10.16 -2.26 22.86
C TRP A 304 11.31 -2.25 21.86
N CYS A 305 11.94 -1.09 21.69
CA CYS A 305 13.21 -0.91 20.99
C CYS A 305 14.19 -0.13 21.87
N GLN A 306 15.49 -0.39 21.72
CA GLN A 306 16.51 0.37 22.46
C GLN A 306 16.58 1.83 22.02
N THR A 307 16.49 2.09 20.71
CA THR A 307 16.46 3.46 20.17
C THR A 307 15.29 3.63 19.18
N GLY A 308 14.71 4.82 19.13
CA GLY A 308 13.61 5.14 18.21
C GLY A 308 12.27 4.48 18.54
N ASP A 309 12.11 3.87 19.73
CA ASP A 309 10.85 3.25 20.13
C ASP A 309 9.68 4.24 20.04
N CYS A 310 8.56 3.80 19.48
CA CYS A 310 7.40 4.66 19.20
C CYS A 310 6.20 4.33 20.09
N GLY A 311 6.47 4.01 21.36
CA GLY A 311 5.45 3.67 22.35
C GLY A 311 5.19 2.18 22.48
N GLY A 312 6.20 1.35 22.21
CA GLY A 312 6.13 -0.11 22.35
C GLY A 312 5.23 -0.81 21.33
N VAL A 313 4.97 -0.19 20.19
CA VAL A 313 4.19 -0.80 19.09
C VAL A 313 5.04 -0.93 17.82
N LEU A 314 4.84 -2.02 17.08
CA LEU A 314 5.53 -2.26 15.82
C LEU A 314 5.06 -1.27 14.75
N ASP A 315 3.74 -1.11 14.61
CA ASP A 315 3.08 -0.18 13.69
C ASP A 315 2.93 1.20 14.37
N CYS A 316 3.95 2.05 14.20
CA CYS A 316 4.02 3.35 14.85
C CYS A 316 2.85 4.27 14.48
N LYS A 317 2.24 4.89 15.50
CA LYS A 317 1.19 5.92 15.34
C LYS A 317 1.67 7.32 15.74
N GLY A 318 2.84 7.41 16.35
CA GLY A 318 3.47 8.65 16.78
C GLY A 318 4.98 8.61 16.55
N TRP A 319 5.66 9.67 16.99
CA TRP A 319 7.09 9.84 16.81
C TRP A 319 7.92 8.89 17.70
N GLY A 320 9.12 8.55 17.24
CA GLY A 320 10.06 7.72 17.98
C GLY A 320 10.78 8.51 19.09
N LYS A 321 11.13 7.81 20.18
CA LYS A 321 11.94 8.36 21.27
C LYS A 321 13.41 8.57 20.85
N PRO A 322 14.01 9.73 21.15
CA PRO A 322 15.44 9.97 20.98
C PRO A 322 16.33 8.93 21.68
N PRO A 323 17.54 8.63 21.15
CA PRO A 323 18.10 9.17 19.92
C PRO A 323 17.55 8.45 18.69
N ASN A 324 17.20 9.20 17.64
CA ASN A 324 16.95 8.62 16.33
C ASN A 324 17.29 9.60 15.20
N THR A 325 17.99 9.12 14.18
CA THR A 325 18.24 9.88 12.95
C THR A 325 16.94 9.90 12.14
N LEU A 326 16.47 11.09 11.79
CA LEU A 326 15.18 11.28 11.11
C LEU A 326 15.39 11.62 9.63
N ALA A 327 14.61 10.99 8.75
CA ALA A 327 14.26 11.56 7.45
C ALA A 327 12.89 12.23 7.59
N GLU A 328 12.83 13.54 7.41
CA GLU A 328 11.60 14.33 7.55
C GLU A 328 11.14 14.81 6.19
N TYR A 329 9.82 14.81 5.96
CA TYR A 329 9.27 15.29 4.68
C TYR A 329 7.87 15.89 4.80
N ALA A 330 7.57 16.75 3.83
CA ALA A 330 6.24 17.30 3.57
C ALA A 330 6.05 17.41 2.04
N LEU A 331 5.02 16.74 1.51
CA LEU A 331 4.82 16.57 0.07
C LEU A 331 3.80 17.56 -0.47
N ASN A 332 4.00 18.07 -1.69
CA ASN A 332 3.08 19.00 -2.35
C ASN A 332 2.65 20.20 -1.48
N GLN A 333 3.62 20.94 -0.96
CA GLN A 333 3.40 22.11 -0.13
C GLN A 333 3.43 23.39 -0.98
N PHE A 334 3.86 24.51 -0.38
CA PHE A 334 3.95 25.79 -1.06
C PHE A 334 4.72 25.69 -2.39
N GLY A 335 4.14 26.22 -3.47
CA GLY A 335 4.73 26.19 -4.80
C GLY A 335 4.72 24.83 -5.51
N ASN A 336 3.89 23.87 -5.04
CA ASN A 336 3.89 22.48 -5.52
C ASN A 336 5.27 21.81 -5.36
N LEU A 337 5.97 22.16 -4.28
CA LEU A 337 7.26 21.59 -3.92
C LEU A 337 7.08 20.59 -2.79
N ASP A 338 7.88 19.53 -2.84
CA ASP A 338 8.16 18.71 -1.69
C ASP A 338 9.29 19.37 -0.90
N PHE A 339 9.19 19.32 0.43
CA PHE A 339 10.21 19.77 1.36
C PHE A 339 10.67 18.57 2.17
N TRP A 340 11.98 18.38 2.28
CA TRP A 340 12.52 17.19 2.90
C TRP A 340 13.94 17.43 3.40
N ASP A 341 14.35 16.64 4.39
CA ASP A 341 15.63 16.78 5.06
C ASP A 341 16.01 15.53 5.87
N ILE A 342 17.28 15.48 6.29
CA ILE A 342 17.72 14.62 7.38
C ILE A 342 17.86 15.50 8.63
N SER A 343 17.37 15.03 9.77
CA SER A 343 17.45 15.73 11.04
C SER A 343 18.11 14.87 12.11
N VAL A 344 19.05 15.50 12.83
CA VAL A 344 19.71 14.95 14.03
C VAL A 344 19.42 15.80 15.27
N ILE A 345 18.36 16.61 15.22
CA ILE A 345 17.84 17.36 16.38
C ILE A 345 17.32 16.41 17.46
N ASP A 346 16.73 15.28 17.06
CA ASP A 346 16.28 14.22 17.97
C ASP A 346 17.39 13.17 18.24
N GLY A 347 18.65 13.53 17.95
CA GLY A 347 19.82 12.67 18.11
C GLY A 347 20.16 11.86 16.87
N PHE A 348 21.12 10.95 17.02
CA PHE A 348 21.62 10.08 15.96
C PHE A 348 21.75 8.66 16.49
N ASN A 349 21.30 7.69 15.70
CA ASN A 349 21.48 6.27 16.03
C ASN A 349 22.00 5.48 14.82
N ILE A 350 21.43 5.71 13.63
CA ILE A 350 21.77 4.98 12.40
C ILE A 350 22.21 6.00 11.33
N PRO A 351 23.32 5.74 10.61
CA PRO A 351 23.70 6.50 9.41
C PRO A 351 22.62 6.43 8.33
N MET A 352 22.33 7.55 7.67
CA MET A 352 21.22 7.64 6.71
C MET A 352 21.61 8.40 5.45
N SER A 353 21.13 7.95 4.29
CA SER A 353 20.94 8.82 3.13
C SER A 353 19.46 8.96 2.80
N PHE A 354 19.10 10.10 2.23
CA PHE A 354 17.75 10.40 1.81
C PHE A 354 17.81 11.22 0.52
N GLY A 355 16.96 10.91 -0.45
CA GLY A 355 16.84 11.76 -1.62
C GLY A 355 15.97 11.22 -2.73
N PRO A 356 15.83 12.00 -3.81
CA PRO A 356 15.10 11.58 -4.99
C PRO A 356 15.78 10.38 -5.65
N THR A 357 14.99 9.41 -6.14
CA THR A 357 15.49 8.28 -6.93
C THR A 357 16.04 8.74 -8.29
N LYS A 358 15.55 9.88 -8.78
CA LYS A 358 16.03 10.57 -9.99
C LYS A 358 16.45 11.99 -9.60
N PRO A 359 17.75 12.23 -9.37
CA PRO A 359 18.24 13.55 -9.03
C PRO A 359 17.87 14.58 -10.10
N GLY A 360 17.46 15.76 -9.65
CA GLY A 360 17.16 16.93 -10.47
C GLY A 360 18.14 18.09 -10.21
N PRO A 361 17.89 19.25 -10.81
CA PRO A 361 18.71 20.44 -10.58
C PRO A 361 18.45 21.06 -9.19
N GLY A 362 19.36 21.94 -8.77
CA GLY A 362 19.19 22.74 -7.55
C GLY A 362 19.28 21.90 -6.28
N LYS A 363 18.28 22.04 -5.39
CA LYS A 363 18.20 21.32 -4.11
C LYS A 363 17.62 19.90 -4.21
N CYS A 364 17.33 19.42 -5.42
CA CYS A 364 16.72 18.13 -5.63
C CYS A 364 17.77 17.04 -5.92
N HIS A 365 18.62 16.73 -4.93
CA HIS A 365 19.66 15.70 -5.05
C HIS A 365 19.76 14.91 -3.75
N PRO A 366 20.29 13.68 -3.74
CA PRO A 366 20.49 12.93 -2.50
C PRO A 366 21.39 13.65 -1.51
N ILE A 367 21.05 13.52 -0.22
CA ILE A 367 21.77 14.07 0.94
C ILE A 367 22.10 12.96 1.92
N GLN A 368 23.12 13.19 2.75
CA GLN A 368 23.65 12.12 3.61
C GLN A 368 24.08 12.60 5.00
N CYS A 369 23.85 11.75 5.99
CA CYS A 369 24.43 11.86 7.32
C CYS A 369 25.04 10.51 7.71
N THR A 370 26.32 10.34 7.39
CA THR A 370 26.98 9.02 7.38
C THR A 370 28.22 8.92 8.26
N ALA A 371 28.65 10.01 8.88
CA ALA A 371 29.80 10.03 9.78
C ALA A 371 29.59 9.13 11.01
N ASN A 372 30.69 8.76 11.66
CA ASN A 372 30.70 7.96 12.89
C ASN A 372 30.32 8.77 14.13
N ILE A 373 29.11 9.34 14.14
CA ILE A 373 28.61 10.15 15.26
C ILE A 373 28.52 9.33 16.56
N ASN A 374 28.12 8.05 16.50
CA ASN A 374 28.04 7.21 17.70
C ASN A 374 29.43 6.96 18.32
N GLY A 375 30.44 6.67 17.51
CA GLY A 375 31.81 6.48 17.99
C GLY A 375 32.39 7.76 18.60
N GLU A 376 32.13 8.90 17.96
CA GLU A 376 32.72 10.19 18.32
C GLU A 376 31.82 11.05 19.23
N CYS A 377 30.70 10.50 19.69
CA CYS A 377 29.70 11.23 20.48
C CYS A 377 30.33 11.88 21.72
N PRO A 378 30.11 13.20 21.95
CA PRO A 378 30.53 13.87 23.17
C PRO A 378 30.01 13.12 24.40
N GLY A 379 30.85 13.01 25.43
CA GLY A 379 30.52 12.21 26.62
C GLY A 379 29.20 12.63 27.28
N SER A 380 28.86 13.91 27.23
CA SER A 380 27.61 14.47 27.78
C SER A 380 26.35 14.12 26.99
N LEU A 381 26.48 13.61 25.75
CA LEU A 381 25.36 13.26 24.87
C LEU A 381 25.25 11.74 24.62
N ARG A 382 26.24 10.97 25.09
CA ARG A 382 26.34 9.54 24.82
C ARG A 382 25.28 8.77 25.60
N VAL A 383 24.53 7.94 24.89
CA VAL A 383 23.52 7.04 25.46
C VAL A 383 23.63 5.65 24.83
N PRO A 384 23.07 4.59 25.46
CA PRO A 384 23.12 3.26 24.87
C PRO A 384 22.53 3.23 23.46
N GLY A 385 23.33 2.76 22.48
CA GLY A 385 22.90 2.59 21.09
C GLY A 385 22.88 3.86 20.23
N GLY A 386 23.26 5.02 20.75
CA GLY A 386 23.24 6.26 19.98
C GLY A 386 23.90 7.47 20.62
N CYS A 387 23.68 8.63 20.02
CA CYS A 387 24.12 9.94 20.50
C CYS A 387 22.92 10.88 20.55
N ASN A 388 22.55 11.37 21.74
CA ASN A 388 21.50 12.38 21.85
C ASN A 388 21.97 13.72 21.29
N ASN A 389 21.03 14.62 21.06
CA ASN A 389 21.31 16.01 20.72
C ASN A 389 21.20 16.88 21.99
N PRO A 390 21.82 18.07 22.02
CA PRO A 390 21.66 19.02 23.11
C PRO A 390 20.21 19.36 23.47
N CYS A 391 19.29 19.48 22.49
CA CYS A 391 17.90 19.80 22.80
C CYS A 391 17.24 18.68 23.61
N THR A 392 17.43 17.43 23.20
CA THR A 392 16.85 16.27 23.89
C THR A 392 17.53 15.95 25.22
N THR A 393 18.76 16.43 25.44
CA THR A 393 19.53 16.17 26.67
C THR A 393 19.37 17.27 27.72
N PHE A 394 19.50 18.53 27.31
CA PHE A 394 19.55 19.68 28.23
C PHE A 394 18.29 20.55 28.18
N GLY A 395 17.50 20.46 27.10
CA GLY A 395 16.32 21.29 26.92
C GLY A 395 16.64 22.78 26.80
N GLY A 396 15.67 23.63 27.17
CA GLY A 396 15.88 25.07 27.31
C GLY A 396 15.99 25.85 25.99
N GLN A 397 15.98 27.19 26.10
CA GLN A 397 15.96 28.09 24.95
C GLN A 397 17.21 27.96 24.07
N GLN A 398 18.37 27.76 24.69
CA GLN A 398 19.65 27.71 23.99
C GLN A 398 19.72 26.55 22.97
N TYR A 399 19.12 25.39 23.28
CA TYR A 399 19.23 24.20 22.45
C TYR A 399 17.95 23.87 21.68
N CYS A 400 16.78 24.18 22.25
CA CYS A 400 15.48 23.84 21.65
C CYS A 400 14.75 25.02 21.03
N CYS A 401 15.21 26.26 21.24
CA CYS A 401 14.69 27.44 20.55
C CYS A 401 13.17 27.70 20.80
N ASN A 402 12.68 27.31 21.99
CA ASN A 402 11.26 27.28 22.35
C ASN A 402 10.54 28.64 22.30
N HIS A 403 11.24 29.76 22.50
CA HIS A 403 10.68 31.11 22.69
C HIS A 403 11.29 32.16 21.77
N GLY A 404 11.90 31.77 20.66
CA GLY A 404 12.44 32.72 19.68
C GLY A 404 13.70 32.23 18.97
N PRO A 405 14.40 33.12 18.27
CA PRO A 405 15.60 32.77 17.52
C PRO A 405 16.69 32.21 18.43
N CYS A 406 17.43 31.24 17.91
CA CYS A 406 18.59 30.62 18.54
C CYS A 406 19.70 30.45 17.50
N GLY A 407 20.94 30.40 17.96
CA GLY A 407 22.10 30.21 17.10
C GLY A 407 22.77 28.84 17.31
N PRO A 408 23.71 28.47 16.44
CA PRO A 408 24.46 27.23 16.60
C PRO A 408 25.33 27.26 17.87
N THR A 409 25.28 26.17 18.63
CA THR A 409 26.12 25.92 19.81
C THR A 409 27.35 25.10 19.44
N GLU A 410 28.31 24.94 20.34
CA GLU A 410 29.45 24.05 20.12
C GLU A 410 29.01 22.61 19.85
N LEU A 411 28.00 22.13 20.59
CA LEU A 411 27.48 20.79 20.42
C LEU A 411 26.66 20.62 19.14
N SER A 412 25.88 21.62 18.68
CA SER A 412 25.23 21.50 17.37
C SER A 412 26.24 21.57 16.22
N ARG A 413 27.33 22.35 16.36
CA ARG A 413 28.45 22.35 15.39
C ARG A 413 29.15 20.99 15.29
N PHE A 414 29.24 20.22 16.38
CA PHE A 414 29.76 18.85 16.34
C PHE A 414 28.98 17.98 15.33
N PHE A 415 27.64 18.04 15.36
CA PHE A 415 26.78 17.33 14.41
C PHE A 415 26.91 17.91 13.01
N LYS A 416 26.85 19.23 12.86
CA LYS A 416 26.87 19.90 11.56
C LYS A 416 28.16 19.66 10.77
N GLN A 417 29.30 19.62 11.44
CA GLN A 417 30.58 19.30 10.81
C GLN A 417 30.65 17.87 10.28
N ARG A 418 29.89 16.94 10.89
CA ARG A 418 29.85 15.51 10.53
C ARG A 418 28.76 15.18 9.52
N CYS A 419 27.67 15.93 9.55
CA CYS A 419 26.54 15.82 8.64
C CYS A 419 26.16 17.21 8.12
N PRO A 420 26.90 17.74 7.13
CA PRO A 420 26.68 19.09 6.62
C PRO A 420 25.27 19.32 6.06
N ASP A 421 24.64 18.28 5.53
CA ASP A 421 23.30 18.36 4.95
C ASP A 421 22.17 18.27 6.00
N ALA A 422 22.47 17.83 7.23
CA ALA A 422 21.44 17.53 8.22
C ALA A 422 21.13 18.74 9.11
N TYR A 423 19.87 18.83 9.57
CA TYR A 423 19.51 19.74 10.66
C TYR A 423 20.23 19.33 11.94
N SER A 424 21.05 20.24 12.45
CA SER A 424 21.81 20.04 13.70
C SER A 424 21.22 20.78 14.91
N TYR A 425 20.34 21.75 14.66
CA TYR A 425 19.57 22.54 15.63
C TYR A 425 18.28 23.07 14.96
N PRO A 426 17.26 23.51 15.72
CA PRO A 426 15.93 23.81 15.18
C PRO A 426 15.81 24.90 14.10
N GLN A 427 16.80 25.78 13.93
CA GLN A 427 16.75 26.89 12.97
C GLN A 427 17.85 26.79 11.91
N ASP A 428 18.24 25.56 11.56
CA ASP A 428 19.30 25.24 10.59
C ASP A 428 18.79 25.18 9.12
N ASP A 429 17.69 25.88 8.81
CA ASP A 429 17.02 25.86 7.49
C ASP A 429 17.92 26.22 6.30
N PRO A 430 18.79 27.26 6.39
CA PRO A 430 19.55 27.73 5.22
C PRO A 430 20.40 26.65 4.55
N THR A 431 20.86 25.66 5.31
CA THR A 431 21.77 24.60 4.84
C THR A 431 21.15 23.20 4.83
N SER A 432 19.94 23.04 5.36
CA SER A 432 19.38 21.71 5.67
C SER A 432 18.02 21.45 5.02
N THR A 433 17.34 22.48 4.49
CA THR A 433 16.08 22.28 3.75
C THR A 433 16.35 21.97 2.28
N PHE A 434 15.86 20.82 1.81
CA PHE A 434 15.91 20.42 0.41
C PHE A 434 14.53 20.40 -0.21
N THR A 435 14.47 20.60 -1.54
CA THR A 435 13.21 20.66 -2.28
C THR A 435 13.31 19.94 -3.60
N CYS A 436 12.20 19.31 -3.98
CA CYS A 436 11.98 18.71 -5.30
C CYS A 436 10.60 19.10 -5.82
N GLN A 437 10.40 18.97 -7.12
CA GLN A 437 9.08 19.19 -7.71
C GLN A 437 8.14 18.06 -7.25
N SER A 438 7.00 18.44 -6.67
CA SER A 438 5.97 17.47 -6.28
C SER A 438 5.38 16.79 -7.51
N TRP A 439 4.82 15.60 -7.31
CA TRP A 439 4.15 14.81 -8.36
C TRP A 439 5.10 14.30 -9.46
N THR A 440 6.41 14.50 -9.34
CA THR A 440 7.39 13.94 -10.28
C THR A 440 8.54 13.20 -9.59
N THR A 441 8.53 13.12 -8.26
CA THR A 441 9.69 12.67 -7.48
C THR A 441 9.34 11.47 -6.60
N ASP A 442 10.03 10.35 -6.82
CA ASP A 442 10.08 9.25 -5.86
C ASP A 442 11.32 9.38 -4.98
N TYR A 443 11.27 8.85 -3.77
CA TYR A 443 12.34 9.02 -2.80
C TYR A 443 12.88 7.68 -2.30
N LYS A 444 14.17 7.68 -1.97
CA LYS A 444 14.86 6.58 -1.34
C LYS A 444 15.51 7.02 -0.04
N ILE A 445 15.23 6.28 1.02
CA ILE A 445 15.86 6.36 2.32
C ILE A 445 16.70 5.09 2.47
N MET A 446 17.99 5.24 2.76
CA MET A 446 18.88 4.11 2.97
C MET A 446 19.51 4.20 4.35
N PHE A 447 19.25 3.18 5.18
CA PHE A 447 19.99 2.99 6.42
C PHE A 447 21.36 2.38 6.11
N CYS A 448 22.42 2.93 6.68
CA CYS A 448 23.81 2.54 6.47
C CYS A 448 24.25 2.52 4.99
N PRO A 449 24.20 3.67 4.27
CA PRO A 449 24.37 3.69 2.81
C PRO A 449 25.71 3.14 2.31
N TYR A 450 26.80 3.23 3.09
CA TYR A 450 28.11 2.72 2.69
C TYR A 450 28.38 1.24 3.05
N GLY A 451 27.42 0.55 3.66
CA GLY A 451 27.70 -0.75 4.29
C GLY A 451 28.81 -0.62 5.36
N SER A 452 29.25 -1.72 5.93
CA SER A 452 30.26 -1.79 6.99
C SER A 452 31.69 -1.38 6.54
N THR A 453 31.88 -0.15 6.07
CA THR A 453 33.21 0.40 5.71
C THR A 453 33.78 1.37 6.75
N HIS A 454 33.05 1.67 7.83
CA HIS A 454 33.64 2.26 9.03
C HIS A 454 34.24 1.13 9.89
N ASN A 455 35.57 1.01 9.83
CA ASN A 455 36.44 0.09 10.57
C ASN A 455 35.84 -0.49 11.86
N GLU A 456 35.78 -1.83 11.91
CA GLU A 456 35.46 -2.69 13.05
C GLU A 456 36.49 -2.63 14.21
N THR A 457 37.15 -1.50 14.46
CA THR A 457 38.15 -1.40 15.55
C THR A 457 37.64 -0.78 16.84
N THR A 458 36.38 -0.35 16.93
CA THR A 458 35.77 -0.06 18.22
C THR A 458 34.92 -1.24 18.66
N ASN A 459 35.47 -2.05 19.58
CA ASN A 459 34.72 -3.00 20.41
C ASN A 459 33.39 -2.37 20.84
N PHE A 460 32.30 -2.81 20.22
CA PHE A 460 30.99 -2.75 20.85
C PHE A 460 31.08 -3.73 22.03
N PRO A 461 30.96 -3.31 23.29
CA PRO A 461 30.79 -4.25 24.37
C PRO A 461 29.37 -4.83 24.21
N LEU A 462 29.27 -5.90 23.42
CA LEU A 462 28.20 -6.87 23.53
C LEU A 462 28.50 -7.74 24.75
N GLU A 463 28.47 -7.14 25.94
CA GLU A 463 28.33 -7.93 27.16
C GLU A 463 26.83 -8.17 27.38
N MET A 464 26.38 -9.35 26.95
CA MET A 464 25.16 -9.94 27.50
C MET A 464 25.46 -10.31 28.96
N PRO A 465 24.72 -9.82 29.96
CA PRO A 465 24.75 -10.45 31.27
C PRO A 465 24.09 -11.82 31.12
N THR A 466 24.89 -12.89 31.10
CA THR A 466 24.40 -14.24 31.34
C THR A 466 23.93 -14.34 32.78
N SER A 467 22.66 -14.07 33.03
CA SER A 467 22.00 -14.50 34.26
C SER A 467 21.73 -16.00 34.15
N THR A 468 22.68 -16.82 34.58
CA THR A 468 22.39 -18.19 35.00
C THR A 468 21.54 -18.10 36.27
N LEU A 469 20.22 -18.25 36.10
CA LEU A 469 19.32 -18.70 37.15
C LEU A 469 19.63 -20.18 37.40
N GLU A 470 20.48 -20.46 38.38
CA GLU A 470 20.44 -21.76 39.05
C GLU A 470 19.17 -21.80 39.92
N VAL A 471 18.28 -22.72 39.56
CA VAL A 471 17.23 -23.22 40.42
C VAL A 471 17.59 -24.67 40.72
N ALA A 472 17.61 -24.98 42.03
CA ALA A 472 17.92 -26.24 42.71
C ALA A 472 19.40 -26.46 43.09
#